data_AF-A0A9W9ZUY1-F1
#
_entry.id   AF-A0A9W9ZUY1-F1
#
_cell.length_a   1.000
_cell.length_b   1.000
_cell.length_c   1.000
_cell.angle_alpha   90.00
_cell.angle_beta   90.00
_cell.angle_gamma   90.00
#
_symmetry.space_group_name_H-M   'P 1'
#
loop_
_entity.id
_entity.type
_entity.pdbx_description
1 polymer ?
#
loop_
_entity_poly.entity_id
_entity_poly.type
_entity_poly.pdbx_seq_one_letter_code
_entity_poly.pdbx_strand_id
1 'polypeptide(L)'
;MHAIKTEAFLSGKKLTDQNTLKGALSALEQEIVPDSPPASSSKGYRKSLALSLFYKFYLTVLGDKASARVKSAAEPFIRAVSTGSQSYDSHSKEYPLTQPMTKLAAKLQTSGEAQYVSDIPIQGGELYAAFVVSTKGNCKIDSLDASEALKLPGVVKYITVSDIPKGGINNFMPTSFGFASEEIFCSGAVAYAGQALGLIIADTQRHADEAVKSVTVTYKEQKPPLLTINEAVAAKSFFDPQAKPLKKGDPDTAIKNSPHIVQGAVSTGPQYHFHMETQ
;
A
#
# COMPACT_ATOMS: atom_id res chain seq x y z
N MET A 1 -4.75 -19.33 -19.57
CA MET A 1 -6.22 -19.45 -19.72
C MET A 1 -6.58 -19.07 -21.14
N HIS A 2 -7.52 -19.79 -21.77
CA HIS A 2 -7.99 -19.54 -23.14
C HIS A 2 -9.47 -19.17 -23.13
N ALA A 3 -9.87 -18.27 -24.03
CA ALA A 3 -11.27 -17.93 -24.27
C ALA A 3 -11.84 -18.87 -25.35
N ILE A 4 -11.96 -20.16 -25.00
CA ILE A 4 -12.26 -21.27 -25.92
C ILE A 4 -13.56 -21.02 -26.71
N LYS A 5 -14.60 -20.47 -26.08
CA LYS A 5 -15.88 -20.18 -26.77
C LYS A 5 -15.71 -19.06 -27.79
N THR A 6 -14.94 -18.03 -27.44
CA THR A 6 -14.60 -16.92 -28.33
C THR A 6 -13.72 -17.39 -29.48
N GLU A 7 -12.71 -18.22 -29.20
CA GLU A 7 -11.84 -18.83 -30.21
C GLU A 7 -12.65 -19.71 -31.19
N ALA A 8 -13.55 -20.53 -30.68
CA ALA A 8 -14.47 -21.33 -31.50
C ALA A 8 -15.39 -20.45 -32.36
N PHE A 9 -15.91 -19.35 -31.81
CA PHE A 9 -16.70 -18.39 -32.58
C PHE A 9 -15.91 -17.77 -33.73
N LEU A 10 -14.62 -17.51 -33.55
CA LEU A 10 -13.75 -16.89 -34.56
C LEU A 10 -13.32 -17.86 -35.67
N SER A 11 -13.39 -19.17 -35.44
CA SER A 11 -12.98 -20.18 -36.40
C SER A 11 -13.72 -20.04 -37.74
N GLY A 12 -12.96 -20.00 -38.84
CA GLY A 12 -13.50 -19.84 -40.20
C GLY A 12 -14.01 -18.44 -40.55
N LYS A 13 -13.94 -17.45 -39.65
CA LYS A 13 -14.39 -16.07 -39.89
C LYS A 13 -13.26 -15.14 -40.27
N LYS A 14 -13.59 -14.09 -41.02
CA LYS A 14 -12.64 -13.06 -41.42
C LYS A 14 -12.48 -12.03 -40.30
N LEU A 15 -11.29 -11.97 -39.70
CA LEU A 15 -11.02 -11.06 -38.57
C LEU A 15 -11.20 -9.57 -38.90
N THR A 16 -11.09 -9.17 -40.16
CA THR A 16 -11.29 -7.76 -40.58
C THR A 16 -12.76 -7.38 -40.80
N ASP A 17 -13.70 -8.31 -40.59
CA ASP A 17 -15.14 -8.05 -40.74
C ASP A 17 -15.74 -7.49 -39.45
N GLN A 18 -16.61 -6.48 -39.59
CA GLN A 18 -17.19 -5.76 -38.46
C GLN A 18 -18.19 -6.61 -37.67
N ASN A 19 -18.94 -7.50 -38.34
CA ASN A 19 -19.87 -8.41 -37.66
C ASN A 19 -19.10 -9.48 -36.86
N THR A 20 -17.98 -9.95 -37.41
CA THR A 20 -17.05 -10.85 -36.72
C THR A 20 -16.48 -10.20 -35.46
N LEU A 21 -16.04 -8.93 -35.51
CA LEU A 21 -15.61 -8.19 -34.33
C LEU A 21 -16.70 -8.09 -33.25
N LYS A 22 -17.91 -7.64 -33.64
CA LYS A 22 -19.02 -7.46 -32.69
C LYS A 22 -19.36 -8.77 -31.98
N GLY A 23 -19.49 -9.86 -32.73
CA GLY A 23 -19.80 -11.16 -32.14
C GLY A 23 -18.68 -11.72 -31.27
N ALA A 24 -17.41 -11.49 -31.65
CA ALA A 24 -16.27 -11.90 -30.83
C ALA A 24 -16.20 -11.12 -29.50
N LEU A 25 -16.45 -9.81 -29.52
CA LEU A 25 -16.52 -9.00 -28.30
C LEU A 25 -17.67 -9.45 -27.40
N SER A 26 -18.86 -9.72 -27.95
CA SER A 26 -19.99 -10.23 -27.17
C SER A 26 -19.72 -11.61 -26.57
N ALA A 27 -19.09 -12.52 -27.32
CA ALA A 27 -18.69 -13.83 -26.81
C ALA A 27 -17.65 -13.70 -25.67
N LEU A 28 -16.65 -12.84 -25.88
CA LEU A 28 -15.58 -12.60 -24.92
C LEU A 28 -16.10 -11.95 -23.63
N GLU A 29 -17.07 -11.03 -23.73
CA GLU A 29 -17.69 -10.37 -22.58
C GLU A 29 -18.44 -11.36 -21.67
N GLN A 30 -19.11 -12.35 -22.28
CA GLN A 30 -19.83 -13.41 -21.56
C GLN A 30 -18.89 -14.46 -20.98
N GLU A 31 -17.81 -14.78 -21.69
CA GLU A 31 -16.85 -15.82 -21.29
C GLU A 31 -15.90 -15.34 -20.18
N ILE A 32 -15.48 -14.07 -20.21
CA ILE A 32 -14.57 -13.52 -19.22
C ILE A 32 -15.30 -13.21 -17.91
N VAL A 33 -14.94 -13.94 -16.86
CA VAL A 33 -15.40 -13.71 -15.48
C VAL A 33 -14.18 -13.49 -14.59
N PRO A 34 -13.71 -12.23 -14.43
CA PRO A 34 -12.53 -11.95 -13.62
C PRO A 34 -12.84 -12.18 -12.13
N ASP A 35 -11.86 -12.72 -11.43
CA ASP A 35 -11.80 -12.63 -9.98
C ASP A 35 -11.48 -11.19 -9.53
N SER A 36 -11.65 -10.90 -8.24
CA SER A 36 -11.40 -9.57 -7.67
C SER A 36 -10.88 -9.69 -6.24
N PRO A 37 -9.63 -10.12 -6.06
CA PRO A 37 -9.01 -10.09 -4.75
C PRO A 37 -8.87 -8.63 -4.26
N PRO A 38 -8.85 -8.38 -2.94
CA PRO A 38 -8.92 -7.02 -2.37
C PRO A 38 -7.83 -6.05 -2.88
N ALA A 39 -6.64 -6.55 -3.22
CA ALA A 39 -5.51 -5.74 -3.69
C ALA A 39 -5.49 -5.52 -5.21
N SER A 40 -6.52 -5.96 -5.95
CA SER A 40 -6.56 -5.89 -7.41
C SER A 40 -7.59 -4.88 -7.93
N SER A 41 -7.41 -4.49 -9.18
CA SER A 41 -8.40 -3.70 -9.92
C SER A 41 -9.75 -4.41 -10.02
N SER A 42 -10.83 -3.64 -10.11
CA SER A 42 -12.20 -4.15 -10.15
C SER A 42 -12.46 -5.15 -11.30
N LYS A 43 -13.43 -6.05 -11.11
CA LYS A 43 -13.89 -6.99 -12.17
C LYS A 43 -14.27 -6.26 -13.45
N GLY A 44 -14.99 -5.14 -13.31
CA GLY A 44 -15.44 -4.33 -14.44
C GLY A 44 -14.27 -3.77 -15.24
N TYR A 45 -13.26 -3.22 -14.56
CA TYR A 45 -12.05 -2.74 -15.21
C TYR A 45 -11.30 -3.86 -15.95
N ARG A 46 -11.07 -5.01 -15.29
CA ARG A 46 -10.34 -6.14 -15.90
C ARG A 46 -11.07 -6.72 -17.10
N LYS A 47 -12.39 -6.84 -17.02
CA LYS A 47 -13.23 -7.26 -18.15
C LYS A 47 -13.12 -6.27 -19.30
N SER A 48 -13.29 -4.98 -19.01
CA SER A 48 -13.16 -3.91 -20.00
C SER A 48 -11.78 -3.92 -20.66
N LEU A 49 -10.71 -4.08 -19.89
CA LEU A 49 -9.34 -4.18 -20.40
C LEU A 49 -9.17 -5.33 -21.38
N ALA A 50 -9.69 -6.53 -21.06
CA ALA A 50 -9.58 -7.68 -21.94
C ALA A 50 -10.30 -7.44 -23.29
N LEU A 51 -11.51 -6.86 -23.25
CA LEU A 51 -12.24 -6.45 -24.46
C LEU A 51 -11.46 -5.40 -25.26
N SER A 52 -10.89 -4.40 -24.58
CA SER A 52 -10.09 -3.35 -25.22
C SER A 52 -8.80 -3.88 -25.84
N LEU A 53 -8.14 -4.86 -25.21
CA LEU A 53 -6.94 -5.51 -25.76
C LEU A 53 -7.30 -6.33 -27.02
N PHE A 54 -8.42 -7.04 -27.03
CA PHE A 54 -8.90 -7.72 -28.23
C PHE A 54 -9.25 -6.72 -29.35
N TYR A 55 -9.90 -5.60 -29.01
CA TYR A 55 -10.16 -4.53 -29.99
C TYR A 55 -8.86 -3.92 -30.54
N LYS A 56 -7.85 -3.71 -29.70
CA LYS A 56 -6.51 -3.26 -30.12
C LYS A 56 -5.87 -4.25 -31.09
N PHE A 57 -5.96 -5.55 -30.83
CA PHE A 57 -5.52 -6.59 -31.75
C PHE A 57 -6.27 -6.52 -33.09
N TYR A 58 -7.60 -6.42 -33.06
CA TYR A 58 -8.41 -6.24 -34.27
C TYR A 58 -7.93 -5.05 -35.12
N LEU A 59 -7.71 -3.88 -34.49
CA LEU A 59 -7.21 -2.69 -35.21
C LEU A 59 -5.82 -2.89 -35.79
N THR A 60 -4.96 -3.64 -35.09
CA THR A 60 -3.62 -4.00 -35.58
C THR A 60 -3.72 -4.87 -36.85
N VAL A 61 -4.63 -5.85 -36.86
CA VAL A 61 -4.90 -6.69 -38.04
C VAL A 61 -5.55 -5.89 -39.17
N LEU A 62 -6.39 -4.91 -38.85
CA LEU A 62 -7.06 -4.06 -39.82
C LEU A 62 -6.08 -3.13 -40.56
N GLY A 63 -5.01 -2.70 -39.88
CA GLY A 63 -3.95 -1.86 -40.45
C GLY A 63 -4.50 -0.56 -41.03
N ASP A 64 -4.12 -0.24 -42.27
CA ASP A 64 -4.55 1.00 -42.95
C ASP A 64 -6.04 1.07 -43.29
N LYS A 65 -6.79 -0.03 -43.14
CA LYS A 65 -8.26 -0.02 -43.28
C LYS A 65 -8.95 0.56 -42.05
N ALA A 66 -8.25 0.74 -40.94
CA ALA A 66 -8.78 1.42 -39.77
C ALA A 66 -8.98 2.92 -40.07
N SER A 67 -10.08 3.50 -39.59
CA SER A 67 -10.31 4.93 -39.78
C SER A 67 -9.29 5.76 -39.00
N ALA A 68 -8.98 6.96 -39.52
CA ALA A 68 -8.05 7.89 -38.87
C ALA A 68 -8.42 8.19 -37.41
N ARG A 69 -9.71 8.16 -37.07
CA ARG A 69 -10.23 8.38 -35.71
C ARG A 69 -9.75 7.34 -34.69
N VAL A 70 -9.50 6.10 -35.10
CA VAL A 70 -9.19 4.98 -34.19
C VAL A 70 -7.81 4.36 -34.42
N LYS A 71 -7.09 4.79 -35.46
CA LYS A 71 -5.80 4.20 -35.85
C LYS A 71 -4.77 4.22 -34.71
N SER A 72 -4.72 5.31 -33.94
CA SER A 72 -3.80 5.45 -32.80
C SER A 72 -4.05 4.45 -31.65
N ALA A 73 -5.24 3.84 -31.55
CA ALA A 73 -5.51 2.85 -30.52
C ALA A 73 -4.67 1.55 -30.71
N ALA A 74 -4.25 1.26 -31.95
CA ALA A 74 -3.35 0.15 -32.26
C ALA A 74 -1.89 0.46 -31.93
N GLU A 75 -1.51 1.73 -31.85
CA GLU A 75 -0.12 2.14 -31.66
C GLU A 75 0.36 1.80 -30.24
N PRO A 76 1.58 1.27 -30.08
CA PRO A 76 2.17 1.07 -28.77
C PRO A 76 2.56 2.42 -28.16
N PHE A 77 2.36 2.57 -26.85
CA PHE A 77 2.86 3.74 -26.14
C PHE A 77 4.38 3.63 -25.97
N ILE A 78 5.12 4.60 -26.49
CA ILE A 78 6.58 4.71 -26.32
C ILE A 78 6.86 5.97 -25.52
N ARG A 79 7.46 5.80 -24.33
CA ARG A 79 7.82 6.93 -23.47
C ARG A 79 9.09 7.61 -24.00
N ALA A 80 9.00 8.90 -24.31
CA ALA A 80 10.15 9.72 -24.70
C ALA A 80 11.09 9.99 -23.52
N VAL A 81 12.33 10.38 -23.82
CA VAL A 81 13.30 10.89 -22.82
C VAL A 81 12.74 12.17 -22.19
N SER A 82 12.82 12.26 -20.86
CA SER A 82 12.37 13.44 -20.13
C SER A 82 13.36 14.61 -20.27
N THR A 83 12.83 15.83 -20.43
CA THR A 83 13.60 17.07 -20.45
C THR A 83 13.03 18.04 -19.40
N GLY A 84 13.85 18.98 -18.94
CA GLY A 84 13.45 19.96 -17.92
C GLY A 84 14.23 21.26 -18.05
N SER A 85 13.65 22.35 -17.56
CA SER A 85 14.28 23.66 -17.44
C SER A 85 14.05 24.18 -16.03
N GLN A 86 15.07 24.81 -15.42
CA GLN A 86 14.97 25.42 -14.11
C GLN A 86 15.40 26.89 -14.20
N SER A 87 14.66 27.76 -13.54
CA SER A 87 14.98 29.17 -13.37
C SER A 87 14.83 29.52 -11.90
N TYR A 88 15.85 30.16 -11.33
CA TYR A 88 15.85 30.61 -9.94
C TYR A 88 16.73 31.85 -9.81
N ASP A 89 16.36 32.73 -8.87
CA ASP A 89 17.14 33.91 -8.54
C ASP A 89 18.32 33.52 -7.64
N SER A 90 19.43 34.25 -7.76
CA SER A 90 20.62 34.05 -6.94
C SER A 90 21.39 35.36 -6.78
N HIS A 91 21.87 35.64 -5.57
CA HIS A 91 22.54 36.89 -5.22
C HIS A 91 23.98 36.62 -4.77
N SER A 92 24.95 36.78 -5.68
CA SER A 92 26.36 36.45 -5.42
C SER A 92 26.98 37.15 -4.21
N LYS A 93 26.46 38.32 -3.83
CA LYS A 93 26.90 39.07 -2.63
C LYS A 93 26.54 38.37 -1.31
N GLU A 94 25.55 37.49 -1.32
CA GLU A 94 25.04 36.77 -0.14
C GLU A 94 25.50 35.31 -0.10
N TYR A 95 26.45 34.93 -0.95
CA TYR A 95 26.95 33.55 -0.95
C TYR A 95 27.65 33.21 0.38
N PRO A 96 27.40 32.01 0.92
CA PRO A 96 26.76 30.85 0.28
C PRO A 96 25.23 30.74 0.45
N LEU A 97 24.54 31.70 1.06
CA LEU A 97 23.12 31.57 1.42
C LEU A 97 22.21 31.34 0.21
N THR A 98 22.46 32.06 -0.89
CA THR A 98 21.66 31.95 -2.14
C THR A 98 22.34 31.09 -3.21
N GLN A 99 23.54 30.56 -2.92
CA GLN A 99 24.29 29.77 -3.88
C GLN A 99 23.65 28.37 -4.03
N PRO A 100 23.39 27.89 -5.26
CA PRO A 100 22.90 26.53 -5.51
C PRO A 100 24.01 25.50 -5.28
N MET A 101 24.29 25.24 -4.01
CA MET A 101 25.36 24.37 -3.58
C MET A 101 24.96 22.91 -3.78
N THR A 102 25.92 22.09 -4.26
CA THR A 102 25.74 20.64 -4.25
C THR A 102 25.59 20.16 -2.81
N LYS A 103 24.62 19.26 -2.55
CA LYS A 103 24.45 18.63 -1.24
C LYS A 103 25.79 18.05 -0.77
N LEU A 104 26.20 18.35 0.47
CA LEU A 104 27.51 17.98 1.01
C LEU A 104 27.82 16.48 0.87
N ALA A 105 26.83 15.63 1.16
CA ALA A 105 26.97 14.18 1.09
C ALA A 105 26.78 13.58 -0.32
N ALA A 106 26.49 14.39 -1.36
CA ALA A 106 26.13 13.87 -2.68
C ALA A 106 27.20 12.93 -3.26
N LYS A 107 28.48 13.31 -3.15
CA LYS A 107 29.59 12.48 -3.66
C LYS A 107 29.64 11.12 -2.98
N LEU A 108 29.54 11.10 -1.65
CA LEU A 108 29.50 9.88 -0.84
C LEU A 108 28.30 8.98 -1.20
N GLN A 109 27.14 9.59 -1.43
CA GLN A 109 25.94 8.85 -1.83
C GLN A 109 26.10 8.24 -3.23
N THR A 110 26.73 8.96 -4.16
CA THR A 110 26.94 8.46 -5.53
C THR A 110 28.08 7.45 -5.65
N SER A 111 29.04 7.44 -4.72
CA SER A 111 30.14 6.47 -4.67
C SER A 111 29.82 5.22 -3.84
N GLY A 112 28.75 5.25 -3.04
CA GLY A 112 28.41 4.18 -2.09
C GLY A 112 29.19 4.24 -0.77
N GLU A 113 29.86 5.36 -0.48
CA GLU A 113 30.64 5.57 0.75
C GLU A 113 29.81 6.21 1.88
N ALA A 114 28.60 6.72 1.57
CA ALA A 114 27.68 7.19 2.59
C ALA A 114 27.15 6.00 3.38
N GLN A 115 27.40 5.97 4.70
CA GLN A 115 26.92 4.91 5.58
C GLN A 115 25.49 5.18 6.06
N TYR A 116 24.62 4.21 5.81
CA TYR A 116 23.27 4.09 6.35
C TYR A 116 23.25 3.08 7.51
N VAL A 117 22.11 2.89 8.18
CA VAL A 117 22.05 2.09 9.42
C VAL A 117 22.49 0.64 9.18
N SER A 118 22.06 0.05 8.06
CA SER A 118 22.43 -1.33 7.68
C SER A 118 23.86 -1.47 7.13
N ASP A 119 24.58 -0.37 6.88
CA ASP A 119 25.97 -0.40 6.41
C ASP A 119 26.96 -0.44 7.58
N ILE A 120 26.49 -0.24 8.81
CA ILE A 120 27.32 -0.29 10.01
C ILE A 120 27.81 -1.75 10.19
N PRO A 121 29.12 -1.98 10.32
CA PRO A 121 29.65 -3.33 10.49
C PRO A 121 29.09 -4.01 11.74
N ILE A 122 28.72 -5.28 11.57
CA ILE A 122 28.20 -6.14 12.64
C ILE A 122 29.26 -6.27 13.74
N GLN A 123 28.83 -6.13 15.00
CA GLN A 123 29.68 -6.28 16.17
C GLN A 123 29.69 -7.73 16.69
N GLY A 124 30.76 -8.10 17.41
CA GLY A 124 30.87 -9.43 18.01
C GLY A 124 29.75 -9.70 19.02
N GLY A 125 28.94 -10.73 18.76
CA GLY A 125 27.79 -11.09 19.61
C GLY A 125 26.51 -10.29 19.32
N GLU A 126 26.47 -9.49 18.26
CA GLU A 126 25.25 -8.87 17.76
C GLU A 126 24.23 -9.94 17.32
N LEU A 127 22.96 -9.67 17.57
CA LEU A 127 21.84 -10.56 17.26
C LEU A 127 20.83 -9.81 16.38
N TYR A 128 20.03 -10.57 15.66
CA TYR A 128 18.97 -10.09 14.78
C TYR A 128 17.62 -10.33 15.40
N ALA A 129 16.65 -9.53 15.00
CA ALA A 129 15.30 -9.59 15.53
C ALA A 129 14.25 -9.59 14.41
N ALA A 130 13.16 -10.31 14.64
CA ALA A 130 11.99 -10.30 13.77
C ALA A 130 10.71 -10.27 14.61
N PHE A 131 9.79 -9.38 14.23
CA PHE A 131 8.51 -9.25 14.93
C PHE A 131 7.60 -10.44 14.64
N VAL A 132 6.98 -10.97 15.70
CA VAL A 132 5.76 -11.76 15.59
C VAL A 132 4.60 -10.79 15.57
N VAL A 133 3.86 -10.76 14.46
CA VAL A 133 2.74 -9.82 14.26
C VAL A 133 1.41 -10.55 14.17
N SER A 134 0.33 -9.86 14.53
CA SER A 134 -1.01 -10.42 14.41
C SER A 134 -1.45 -10.59 12.95
N THR A 135 -2.11 -11.70 12.64
CA THR A 135 -2.78 -11.91 11.34
C THR A 135 -4.26 -11.51 11.35
N LYS A 136 -4.78 -11.15 12.52
CA LYS A 136 -6.18 -10.74 12.75
C LYS A 136 -6.23 -9.38 13.46
N GLY A 137 -7.37 -8.70 13.38
CA GLY A 137 -7.67 -7.49 14.13
C GLY A 137 -9.05 -7.58 14.77
N ASN A 138 -9.38 -6.64 15.66
CA ASN A 138 -10.62 -6.60 16.43
C ASN A 138 -10.96 -7.96 17.10
N CYS A 139 -10.00 -8.50 17.84
CA CYS A 139 -10.12 -9.78 18.53
C CYS A 139 -9.28 -9.80 19.81
N LYS A 140 -9.26 -10.93 20.52
CA LYS A 140 -8.35 -11.17 21.64
C LYS A 140 -7.41 -12.32 21.33
N ILE A 141 -6.19 -12.25 21.84
CA ILE A 141 -5.26 -13.38 21.86
C ILE A 141 -5.87 -14.46 22.77
N ASP A 142 -5.93 -15.69 22.28
CA ASP A 142 -6.31 -16.85 23.09
C ASP A 142 -5.06 -17.56 23.62
N SER A 143 -4.14 -17.92 22.72
CA SER A 143 -2.80 -18.40 23.09
C SER A 143 -1.72 -17.88 22.14
N LEU A 144 -0.49 -17.82 22.67
CA LEU A 144 0.72 -17.41 21.97
C LEU A 144 1.81 -18.39 22.35
N ASP A 145 2.17 -19.28 21.42
CA ASP A 145 3.13 -20.37 21.66
C ASP A 145 4.30 -20.30 20.68
N ALA A 146 5.49 -20.07 21.23
CA ALA A 146 6.75 -20.03 20.50
C ALA A 146 7.62 -21.28 20.73
N SER A 147 7.07 -22.35 21.34
CA SER A 147 7.83 -23.55 21.71
C SER A 147 8.54 -24.22 20.53
N GLU A 148 7.93 -24.28 19.35
CA GLU A 148 8.57 -24.79 18.13
C GLU A 148 9.60 -23.82 17.57
N ALA A 149 9.32 -22.50 17.59
CA ALA A 149 10.26 -21.48 17.14
C ALA A 149 11.55 -21.51 17.98
N LEU A 150 11.45 -21.68 19.30
CA LEU A 150 12.59 -21.74 20.22
C LEU A 150 13.49 -22.97 20.02
N LYS A 151 13.04 -24.00 19.30
CA LYS A 151 13.84 -25.19 18.95
C LYS A 151 14.65 -25.00 17.68
N LEU A 152 14.37 -23.96 16.90
CA LEU A 152 15.02 -23.74 15.62
C LEU A 152 16.48 -23.29 15.80
N PRO A 153 17.38 -23.63 14.86
CA PRO A 153 18.78 -23.24 14.94
C PRO A 153 18.95 -21.72 15.07
N GLY A 154 19.89 -21.31 15.92
CA GLY A 154 20.28 -19.90 16.08
C GLY A 154 19.28 -19.03 16.84
N VAL A 155 18.10 -19.54 17.21
CA VAL A 155 17.13 -18.79 18.01
C VAL A 155 17.63 -18.68 19.46
N VAL A 156 17.72 -17.45 19.94
CA VAL A 156 18.23 -17.12 21.27
C VAL A 156 17.10 -16.91 22.27
N LYS A 157 16.07 -16.14 21.90
CA LYS A 157 14.97 -15.79 22.80
C LYS A 157 13.71 -15.38 22.04
N TYR A 158 12.55 -15.62 22.66
CA TYR A 158 11.31 -14.94 22.32
C TYR A 158 10.97 -13.92 23.41
N ILE A 159 10.81 -12.66 23.02
CA ILE A 159 10.48 -11.53 23.91
C ILE A 159 9.01 -11.18 23.73
N THR A 160 8.29 -11.04 24.84
CA THR A 160 6.87 -10.63 24.87
C THR A 160 6.65 -9.49 25.85
N VAL A 161 5.38 -9.10 26.03
CA VAL A 161 4.99 -8.11 27.06
C VAL A 161 5.47 -8.50 28.47
N SER A 162 5.62 -9.79 28.80
CA SER A 162 6.09 -10.23 30.12
C SER A 162 7.58 -9.97 30.36
N ASP A 163 8.35 -9.70 29.30
CA ASP A 163 9.78 -9.40 29.39
C ASP A 163 10.05 -7.91 29.61
N ILE A 164 9.03 -7.06 29.62
CA ILE A 164 9.17 -5.64 29.94
C ILE A 164 9.62 -5.53 31.41
N PRO A 165 10.76 -4.88 31.70
CA PRO A 165 11.31 -4.81 33.05
C PRO A 165 10.33 -4.21 34.06
N LYS A 166 10.50 -4.55 35.34
CA LYS A 166 9.73 -3.95 36.42
C LYS A 166 9.89 -2.41 36.41
N GLY A 167 8.78 -1.69 36.33
CA GLY A 167 8.76 -0.23 36.20
C GLY A 167 8.85 0.29 34.76
N GLY A 168 9.08 -0.59 33.79
CA GLY A 168 8.91 -0.30 32.36
C GLY A 168 7.44 -0.16 31.99
N ILE A 169 7.17 0.66 30.97
CA ILE A 169 5.82 0.93 30.47
C ILE A 169 5.70 0.28 29.10
N ASN A 170 4.65 -0.52 28.89
CA ASN A 170 4.33 -1.10 27.58
C ASN A 170 3.70 -0.06 26.66
N ASN A 171 4.45 0.96 26.27
CA ASN A 171 3.97 2.03 25.41
C ASN A 171 5.13 2.70 24.65
N PHE A 172 5.00 2.88 23.34
CA PHE A 172 5.99 3.58 22.52
C PHE A 172 5.57 5.01 22.13
N MET A 173 4.32 5.39 22.40
CA MET A 173 3.82 6.72 22.04
C MET A 173 4.09 7.75 23.13
N PRO A 174 4.48 8.99 22.78
CA PRO A 174 4.76 10.00 23.78
C PRO A 174 3.44 10.64 24.27
N THR A 175 2.81 10.01 25.25
CA THR A 175 1.50 10.39 25.80
C THR A 175 1.47 11.79 26.42
N SER A 176 2.64 12.34 26.79
CA SER A 176 2.78 13.72 27.25
C SER A 176 2.35 14.77 26.21
N PHE A 177 2.30 14.42 24.92
CA PHE A 177 1.78 15.29 23.86
C PHE A 177 0.30 15.01 23.54
N GLY A 178 -0.41 14.27 24.39
CA GLY A 178 -1.83 13.96 24.22
C GLY A 178 -2.12 12.84 23.23
N PHE A 179 -1.10 12.10 22.79
CA PHE A 179 -1.30 10.90 21.99
C PHE A 179 -1.86 9.76 22.84
N ALA A 180 -2.73 8.95 22.24
CA ALA A 180 -3.18 7.71 22.84
C ALA A 180 -2.00 6.76 23.08
N SER A 181 -2.09 5.94 24.12
CA SER A 181 -1.10 4.90 24.38
C SER A 181 -1.18 3.84 23.29
N GLU A 182 -0.04 3.42 22.76
CA GLU A 182 0.08 2.28 21.85
C GLU A 182 1.11 1.30 22.40
N GLU A 183 0.70 0.05 22.57
CA GLU A 183 1.51 -0.99 23.18
C GLU A 183 2.71 -1.37 22.32
N ILE A 184 3.87 -1.58 22.96
CA ILE A 184 5.07 -2.12 22.28
C ILE A 184 4.79 -3.56 21.84
N PHE A 185 4.27 -4.37 22.76
CA PHE A 185 3.77 -5.72 22.48
C PHE A 185 2.34 -5.84 22.97
N CYS A 186 1.45 -6.37 22.12
CA CYS A 186 0.04 -6.53 22.45
C CYS A 186 -0.15 -7.38 23.72
N SER A 187 -0.82 -6.83 24.73
CA SER A 187 -1.07 -7.49 26.01
C SER A 187 -2.30 -8.41 26.00
N GLY A 188 -3.06 -8.44 24.90
CA GLY A 188 -4.16 -9.39 24.71
C GLY A 188 -5.25 -8.91 23.76
N ALA A 189 -5.59 -7.63 23.77
CA ALA A 189 -6.60 -7.08 22.85
C ALA A 189 -5.93 -6.62 21.55
N VAL A 190 -6.22 -7.33 20.46
CA VAL A 190 -5.62 -7.05 19.15
C VAL A 190 -6.52 -6.07 18.38
N ALA A 191 -6.01 -4.86 18.15
CA ALA A 191 -6.73 -3.81 17.46
C ALA A 191 -6.73 -4.01 15.94
N TYR A 192 -5.59 -4.35 15.35
CA TYR A 192 -5.40 -4.44 13.89
C TYR A 192 -4.47 -5.59 13.49
N ALA A 193 -4.63 -6.07 12.26
CA ALA A 193 -3.67 -7.00 11.66
C ALA A 193 -2.33 -6.28 11.42
N GLY A 194 -1.22 -6.93 11.77
CA GLY A 194 0.11 -6.34 11.77
C GLY A 194 0.57 -5.83 13.15
N GLN A 195 -0.30 -5.79 14.17
CA GLN A 195 0.09 -5.38 15.52
C GLN A 195 1.15 -6.33 16.11
N ALA A 196 2.22 -5.76 16.69
CA ALA A 196 3.30 -6.53 17.29
C ALA A 196 2.81 -7.32 18.52
N LEU A 197 3.11 -8.62 18.55
CA LEU A 197 2.76 -9.54 19.64
C LEU A 197 4.00 -9.92 20.47
N GLY A 198 5.16 -9.94 19.82
CA GLY A 198 6.44 -10.24 20.44
C GLY A 198 7.57 -10.12 19.43
N LEU A 199 8.79 -10.50 19.84
CA LEU A 199 10.00 -10.36 19.06
C LEU A 199 10.86 -11.62 19.21
N ILE A 200 11.16 -12.29 18.10
CA ILE A 200 12.14 -13.38 18.07
C ILE A 200 13.53 -12.77 17.91
N ILE A 201 14.47 -13.23 18.72
CA ILE A 201 15.89 -12.88 18.65
C ILE A 201 16.68 -14.10 18.18
N ALA A 202 17.56 -13.94 17.20
CA ALA A 202 18.42 -15.01 16.65
C ALA A 202 19.81 -14.50 16.26
N ASP A 203 20.75 -15.41 16.01
CA ASP A 203 22.12 -15.11 15.57
C ASP A 203 22.22 -14.57 14.12
N THR A 204 21.20 -14.76 13.29
CA THR A 204 21.12 -14.24 11.92
C THR A 204 19.71 -13.76 11.60
N GLN A 205 19.58 -12.76 10.71
CA GLN A 205 18.27 -12.28 10.25
C GLN A 205 17.42 -13.41 9.69
N ARG A 206 18.03 -14.31 8.89
CA ARG A 206 17.34 -15.46 8.30
C ARG A 206 16.78 -16.40 9.37
N HIS A 207 17.51 -16.68 10.44
CA HIS A 207 17.00 -17.52 11.52
C HIS A 207 15.83 -16.84 12.26
N ALA A 208 15.90 -15.53 12.50
CA ALA A 208 14.79 -14.78 13.09
C ALA A 208 13.54 -14.81 12.18
N ASP A 209 13.69 -14.55 10.89
CA ASP A 209 12.61 -14.51 9.89
C ASP A 209 11.93 -15.87 9.68
N GLU A 210 12.68 -16.97 9.71
CA GLU A 210 12.10 -18.31 9.65
C GLU A 210 11.40 -18.67 10.97
N ALA A 211 12.00 -18.31 12.11
CA ALA A 211 11.45 -18.68 13.41
C ALA A 211 10.14 -17.97 13.75
N VAL A 212 9.92 -16.73 13.32
CA VAL A 212 8.62 -16.06 13.52
C VAL A 212 7.46 -16.80 12.85
N LYS A 213 7.72 -17.55 11.76
CA LYS A 213 6.70 -18.36 11.06
C LYS A 213 6.28 -19.60 11.85
N SER A 214 7.11 -20.04 12.80
CA SER A 214 6.85 -21.19 13.67
C SER A 214 6.18 -20.80 14.99
N VAL A 215 5.91 -19.52 15.22
CA VAL A 215 5.12 -19.07 16.37
C VAL A 215 3.64 -19.27 16.09
N THR A 216 2.97 -20.05 16.93
CA THR A 216 1.53 -20.32 16.81
C THR A 216 0.75 -19.29 17.61
N VAL A 217 -0.14 -18.56 16.93
CA VAL A 217 -1.04 -17.59 17.54
C VAL A 217 -2.49 -18.03 17.30
N THR A 218 -3.26 -18.15 18.37
CA THR A 218 -4.70 -18.39 18.30
C THR A 218 -5.46 -17.16 18.81
N TYR A 219 -6.65 -16.93 18.24
CA TYR A 219 -7.46 -15.76 18.54
C TYR A 219 -8.87 -16.19 18.96
N LYS A 220 -9.49 -15.41 19.83
CA LYS A 220 -10.88 -15.56 20.26
C LYS A 220 -11.63 -14.25 20.15
N GLU A 221 -12.97 -14.36 20.20
CA GLU A 221 -13.88 -13.21 20.22
C GLU A 221 -13.67 -12.23 19.04
N GLN A 222 -13.29 -12.74 17.86
CA GLN A 222 -13.09 -11.87 16.70
C GLN A 222 -14.42 -11.24 16.27
N LYS A 223 -14.40 -9.92 16.09
CA LYS A 223 -15.52 -9.12 15.60
C LYS A 223 -15.20 -8.51 14.24
N PRO A 224 -16.21 -8.17 13.42
CA PRO A 224 -15.98 -7.42 12.19
C PRO A 224 -15.28 -6.08 12.48
N PRO A 225 -14.15 -5.76 11.83
CA PRO A 225 -13.48 -4.48 12.02
C PRO A 225 -14.25 -3.34 11.32
N LEU A 226 -14.05 -2.12 11.80
CA LEU A 226 -14.45 -0.90 11.09
C LEU A 226 -13.30 -0.52 10.16
N LEU A 227 -13.50 -0.60 8.84
CA LEU A 227 -12.44 -0.44 7.83
C LEU A 227 -12.55 0.86 7.05
N THR A 228 -13.75 1.45 6.99
CA THR A 228 -14.01 2.68 6.26
C THR A 228 -14.37 3.84 7.18
N ILE A 229 -14.15 5.07 6.71
CA ILE A 229 -14.56 6.29 7.42
C ILE A 229 -16.08 6.28 7.68
N ASN A 230 -16.88 5.82 6.71
CA ASN A 230 -18.33 5.77 6.84
C ASN A 230 -18.78 4.79 7.95
N GLU A 231 -18.12 3.65 8.07
CA GLU A 231 -18.38 2.69 9.16
C GLU A 231 -18.02 3.29 10.52
N ALA A 232 -16.88 3.97 10.62
CA ALA A 232 -16.47 4.66 11.85
C ALA A 232 -17.47 5.76 12.26
N VAL A 233 -17.93 6.57 11.30
CA VAL A 233 -18.95 7.62 11.52
C VAL A 233 -20.27 7.01 11.98
N ALA A 234 -20.74 5.95 11.32
CA ALA A 234 -21.97 5.26 11.70
C ALA A 234 -21.90 4.66 13.11
N ALA A 235 -20.74 4.11 13.49
CA ALA A 235 -20.47 3.56 14.81
C ALA A 235 -20.13 4.62 15.87
N LYS A 236 -20.02 5.90 15.49
CA LYS A 236 -19.53 7.00 16.34
C LYS A 236 -18.16 6.70 16.99
N SER A 237 -17.30 6.00 16.25
CA SER A 237 -15.96 5.63 16.69
C SER A 237 -14.95 6.68 16.23
N PHE A 238 -14.58 7.58 17.13
CA PHE A 238 -13.68 8.70 16.86
C PHE A 238 -12.56 8.74 17.90
N PHE A 239 -11.42 9.34 17.53
CA PHE A 239 -10.38 9.69 18.49
C PHE A 239 -10.73 10.99 19.20
N ASP A 240 -10.45 11.04 20.51
CA ASP A 240 -10.57 12.23 21.32
C ASP A 240 -9.20 12.92 21.50
N PRO A 241 -9.17 14.27 21.62
CA PRO A 241 -10.31 15.17 21.45
C PRO A 241 -10.68 15.37 19.98
N GLN A 242 -11.98 15.46 19.70
CA GLN A 242 -12.43 15.80 18.35
C GLN A 242 -12.06 17.23 17.95
N ALA A 243 -11.65 17.41 16.70
CA ALA A 243 -11.37 18.72 16.14
C ALA A 243 -12.63 19.60 16.17
N LYS A 244 -12.49 20.84 16.66
CA LYS A 244 -13.59 21.81 16.67
C LYS A 244 -13.75 22.41 15.27
N PRO A 245 -14.99 22.54 14.75
CA PRO A 245 -15.22 23.21 13.48
C PRO A 245 -14.67 24.64 13.48
N LEU A 246 -13.91 25.00 12.45
CA LEU A 246 -13.48 26.38 12.23
C LEU A 246 -14.57 27.12 11.44
N LYS A 247 -15.32 28.00 12.12
CA LYS A 247 -16.33 28.87 11.50
C LYS A 247 -15.79 30.30 11.34
N LYS A 248 -15.85 30.85 10.14
CA LYS A 248 -15.53 32.26 9.85
C LYS A 248 -16.72 32.91 9.14
N GLY A 249 -17.27 33.98 9.72
CA GLY A 249 -18.45 34.67 9.20
C GLY A 249 -19.75 33.87 9.33
N ASP A 250 -20.71 34.14 8.44
CA ASP A 250 -22.03 33.50 8.38
C ASP A 250 -22.21 32.68 7.07
N PRO A 251 -21.67 31.44 7.02
CA PRO A 251 -21.80 30.57 5.86
C PRO A 251 -23.24 30.17 5.56
N ASP A 252 -24.10 30.07 6.59
CA ASP A 252 -25.48 29.60 6.43
C ASP A 252 -26.29 30.59 5.58
N THR A 253 -26.18 31.89 5.89
CA THR A 253 -26.79 32.96 5.10
C THR A 253 -26.17 33.08 3.70
N ALA A 254 -24.84 32.97 3.59
CA ALA A 254 -24.15 33.07 2.31
C ALA A 254 -24.54 31.96 1.33
N ILE A 255 -24.62 30.70 1.80
CA ILE A 255 -25.05 29.55 0.99
C ILE A 255 -26.51 29.73 0.56
N LYS A 256 -27.41 30.15 1.47
CA LYS A 256 -28.83 30.36 1.16
C LYS A 256 -29.06 31.41 0.07
N ASN A 257 -28.23 32.45 0.04
CA ASN A 257 -28.35 33.55 -0.92
C ASN A 257 -27.57 33.31 -2.23
N SER A 258 -26.92 32.15 -2.38
CA SER A 258 -26.11 31.85 -3.56
C SER A 258 -26.99 31.48 -4.78
N PRO A 259 -26.69 32.00 -5.99
CA PRO A 259 -27.47 31.69 -7.20
C PRO A 259 -27.29 30.25 -7.68
N HIS A 260 -26.20 29.59 -7.29
CA HIS A 260 -25.90 28.21 -7.63
C HIS A 260 -25.38 27.47 -6.40
N ILE A 261 -25.81 26.21 -6.24
CA ILE A 261 -25.39 25.33 -5.15
C ILE A 261 -24.90 24.04 -5.79
N VAL A 262 -23.66 23.65 -5.47
CA VAL A 262 -23.07 22.38 -5.90
C VAL A 262 -22.82 21.54 -4.67
N GLN A 263 -23.26 20.29 -4.72
CA GLN A 263 -23.04 19.30 -3.67
C GLN A 263 -22.36 18.08 -4.26
N GLY A 264 -21.40 17.54 -3.52
CA GLY A 264 -20.64 16.37 -3.93
C GLY A 264 -19.77 15.86 -2.79
N ALA A 265 -19.14 14.71 -3.04
CA ALA A 265 -18.17 14.12 -2.14
C ALA A 265 -16.92 13.75 -2.94
N VAL A 266 -15.78 13.81 -2.26
CA VAL A 266 -14.50 13.34 -2.78
C VAL A 266 -13.89 12.41 -1.74
N SER A 267 -13.26 11.34 -2.21
CA SER A 267 -12.45 10.46 -1.38
C SER A 267 -11.02 10.46 -1.90
N THR A 268 -10.08 10.40 -0.97
CA THR A 268 -8.65 10.28 -1.26
C THR A 268 -8.14 9.00 -0.64
N GLY A 269 -7.38 8.23 -1.43
CA GLY A 269 -6.79 6.98 -0.97
C GLY A 269 -5.61 7.22 -0.02
N PRO A 270 -5.17 6.17 0.70
CA PRO A 270 -3.97 6.25 1.51
C PRO A 270 -2.72 6.39 0.63
N GLN A 271 -1.63 6.84 1.24
CA GLN A 271 -0.30 6.89 0.64
C GLN A 271 0.69 6.26 1.61
N TYR A 272 1.55 5.38 1.09
CA TYR A 272 2.67 4.83 1.84
C TYR A 272 3.92 5.69 1.57
N HIS A 273 4.74 5.93 2.60
CA HIS A 273 5.95 6.77 2.46
C HIS A 273 6.90 6.24 1.40
N PHE A 274 7.12 4.92 1.37
CA PHE A 274 8.00 4.25 0.40
C PHE A 274 9.44 4.82 0.40
N HIS A 275 9.97 5.09 1.59
CA HIS A 275 11.39 5.43 1.76
C HIS A 275 12.27 4.25 1.34
N MET A 276 13.41 4.54 0.71
CA MET A 276 14.28 3.52 0.11
C MET A 276 15.07 2.71 1.14
N GLU A 277 15.41 3.32 2.28
CA GLU A 277 15.94 2.63 3.45
C GLU A 277 14.75 2.25 4.35
N THR A 278 14.49 0.97 4.57
CA THR A 278 13.40 0.51 5.45
C THR A 278 13.75 0.72 6.93
N GLN A 279 12.72 0.66 7.80
CA GLN A 279 12.94 0.60 9.26
C GLN A 279 13.54 -0.75 9.65
#